data_AF-A0A934QC05-F1
#
_entry.id   AF-A0A934QC05-F1
#
_cell.length_a   1.000
_cell.length_b   1.000
_cell.length_c   1.000
_cell.angle_alpha   90.00
_cell.angle_beta   90.00
_cell.angle_gamma   90.00
#
_symmetry.space_group_name_H-M   'P 1'
#
loop_
_entity.id
_entity.type
_entity.pdbx_description
1 polymer ?
#
loop_
_entity_poly.entity_id
_entity_poly.type
_entity_poly.pdbx_seq_one_letter_code
_entity_poly.pdbx_strand_id
1 'polypeptide(L)'
;MTPVEVSAGGTDPALAGALERARAACAEAAARLASAGIEPDALAEYVPPRTILFVTRKATMRPAGEAWRLGTVLLSTDGDLSTHGHTTRSAERGRPGYQSTSREERREIAAAALRGGYPVGTTVNYDAVPLPLTAAIAEPRSPEDELPIGYRDGEIRIRWRAGAPLEGAQPLAAYLRERVGLLTDPTHGAGS
;
A
#
# COMPACT_ATOMS: atom_id res chain seq x y z
N MET A 1 -18.51 -40.53 23.57
CA MET A 1 -18.71 -39.06 23.45
C MET A 1 -17.46 -38.41 24.00
N THR A 2 -16.45 -38.25 23.13
CA THR A 2 -15.12 -37.76 23.50
C THR A 2 -15.14 -36.23 23.41
N PRO A 3 -14.61 -35.49 24.40
CA PRO A 3 -14.65 -34.04 24.36
C PRO A 3 -13.69 -33.53 23.28
N VAL A 4 -14.17 -32.63 22.44
CA VAL A 4 -13.36 -31.86 21.49
C VAL A 4 -12.59 -30.84 22.32
N GLU A 5 -11.28 -31.05 22.48
CA GLU A 5 -10.38 -30.01 22.98
C GLU A 5 -10.39 -28.85 21.99
N VAL A 6 -10.97 -27.73 22.44
CA VAL A 6 -10.81 -26.44 21.79
C VAL A 6 -9.38 -25.98 22.09
N SER A 7 -8.44 -26.29 21.19
CA SER A 7 -7.08 -25.74 21.25
C SER A 7 -7.15 -24.22 21.22
N ALA A 8 -6.69 -23.60 22.30
CA ALA A 8 -6.43 -22.17 22.37
C ALA A 8 -5.45 -21.78 21.25
N GLY A 9 -5.84 -20.79 20.45
CA GLY A 9 -5.11 -20.32 19.27
C GLY A 9 -3.75 -19.72 19.58
N GLY A 10 -2.73 -20.57 19.68
CA GLY A 10 -1.33 -20.17 19.53
C GLY A 10 -1.02 -20.04 18.05
N THR A 11 -0.53 -18.88 17.61
CA THR A 11 0.04 -18.72 16.26
C THR A 11 1.15 -19.74 16.08
N ASP A 12 1.10 -20.53 15.00
CA ASP A 12 2.16 -21.47 14.61
C ASP A 12 3.54 -20.77 14.72
N PRO A 13 4.50 -21.33 15.49
CA PRO A 13 5.81 -20.70 15.67
C PRO A 13 6.54 -20.45 14.34
N ALA A 14 6.30 -21.27 13.31
CA ALA A 14 6.86 -21.04 11.99
C ALA A 14 6.26 -19.78 11.32
N LEU A 15 4.94 -19.60 11.42
CA LEU A 15 4.25 -18.41 10.96
C LEU A 15 4.67 -17.17 11.76
N ALA A 16 4.78 -17.27 13.08
CA ALA A 16 5.25 -16.17 13.93
C ALA A 16 6.66 -15.72 13.52
N GLY A 17 7.58 -16.66 13.31
CA GLY A 17 8.92 -16.37 12.81
C GLY A 17 8.93 -15.78 11.41
N ALA A 18 8.06 -16.23 10.51
CA ALA A 18 7.92 -15.68 9.16
C ALA A 18 7.41 -14.24 9.17
N LEU A 19 6.41 -13.94 10.00
CA LEU A 19 5.87 -12.60 10.20
C LEU A 19 6.94 -11.65 10.76
N GLU A 20 7.73 -12.11 11.73
CA GLU A 20 8.79 -11.30 12.31
C GLU A 20 9.87 -10.95 11.28
N ARG A 21 10.33 -11.93 10.50
CA ARG A 21 11.27 -11.68 9.39
C ARG A 21 10.69 -10.72 8.35
N ALA A 22 9.39 -10.83 8.05
CA ALA A 22 8.71 -9.95 7.11
C ALA A 22 8.65 -8.50 7.62
N ARG A 23 8.30 -8.29 8.89
CA ARG A 23 8.28 -6.95 9.51
C ARG A 23 9.69 -6.34 9.58
N ALA A 24 10.68 -7.14 9.99
CA ALA A 24 12.08 -6.72 9.99
C ALA A 24 12.54 -6.28 8.60
N ALA A 25 12.17 -7.02 7.55
CA ALA A 25 12.50 -6.64 6.17
C ALA A 25 11.81 -5.35 5.72
N CYS A 26 10.58 -5.07 6.17
CA CYS A 26 9.89 -3.81 5.89
C CYS A 26 10.58 -2.62 6.58
N ALA A 27 10.92 -2.78 7.86
CA ALA A 27 11.64 -1.77 8.62
C ALA A 27 13.04 -1.48 8.04
N GLU A 28 13.77 -2.53 7.64
CA GLU A 28 15.08 -2.39 6.97
C GLU A 28 14.93 -1.65 5.63
N ALA A 29 13.94 -2.02 4.81
CA ALA A 29 13.68 -1.37 3.53
C ALA A 29 13.37 0.13 3.70
N ALA A 30 12.51 0.48 4.65
CA ALA A 30 12.16 1.86 4.97
C ALA A 30 13.40 2.67 5.42
N ALA A 31 14.20 2.10 6.34
CA ALA A 31 15.43 2.73 6.81
C ALA A 31 16.47 2.94 5.68
N ARG A 32 16.57 1.98 4.75
CA ARG A 32 17.45 2.09 3.58
C ARG A 32 17.02 3.18 2.59
N LEU A 33 15.72 3.29 2.30
CA LEU A 33 15.20 4.34 1.42
C LEU A 33 15.39 5.73 2.05
N ALA A 34 15.11 5.86 3.34
CA ALA A 34 15.32 7.10 4.08
C ALA A 34 16.81 7.50 4.12
N SER A 35 17.71 6.57 4.43
CA SER A 35 19.16 6.85 4.47
C SER A 35 19.76 7.14 3.09
N ALA A 36 19.16 6.62 2.01
CA ALA A 36 19.50 6.96 0.65
C ALA A 36 18.91 8.31 0.17
N GLY A 37 18.12 8.99 1.00
CA GLY A 37 17.50 10.27 0.68
C GLY A 37 16.38 10.17 -0.37
N ILE A 38 15.77 8.99 -0.53
CA ILE A 38 14.62 8.82 -1.42
C ILE A 38 13.38 9.42 -0.75
N GLU A 39 12.81 10.45 -1.36
CA GLU A 39 11.62 11.13 -0.84
C GLU A 39 10.37 10.23 -0.99
N PRO A 40 9.60 9.99 0.09
CA PRO A 40 8.33 9.27 -0.01
C PRO A 40 7.24 10.18 -0.61
N ASP A 41 6.21 9.57 -1.20
CA ASP A 41 5.01 10.29 -1.64
C ASP A 41 4.03 10.43 -0.48
N ALA A 42 3.20 11.47 -0.50
CA ALA A 42 2.12 11.61 0.48
C ALA A 42 1.10 10.46 0.39
N LEU A 43 0.57 10.05 1.54
CA LEU A 43 -0.50 9.07 1.67
C LEU A 43 -1.73 9.71 2.32
N ALA A 44 -2.91 9.46 1.75
CA ALA A 44 -4.16 10.05 2.21
C ALA A 44 -5.35 9.10 2.14
N GLU A 45 -6.42 9.46 2.82
CA GLU A 45 -7.76 8.92 2.59
C GLU A 45 -8.60 9.93 1.82
N TYR A 46 -9.30 9.48 0.77
CA TYR A 46 -10.25 10.35 0.07
C TYR A 46 -11.55 10.45 0.85
N VAL A 47 -11.91 11.67 1.24
CA VAL A 47 -13.16 11.99 1.91
C VAL A 47 -14.15 12.50 0.87
N PRO A 48 -15.17 11.71 0.47
CA PRO A 48 -16.13 12.12 -0.55
C PRO A 48 -16.95 13.35 -0.10
N PRO A 49 -17.57 14.07 -1.04
CA PRO A 49 -18.40 15.20 -0.69
C PRO A 49 -19.60 14.72 0.14
N ARG A 50 -19.94 15.45 1.20
CA ARG A 50 -21.05 15.10 2.09
C ARG A 50 -21.85 16.33 2.50
N THR A 51 -23.17 16.16 2.55
CA THR A 51 -24.09 17.21 3.00
C THR A 51 -24.37 17.06 4.49
N ILE A 52 -24.18 18.13 5.24
CA ILE A 52 -24.44 18.17 6.69
C ILE A 52 -25.23 19.45 6.95
N LEU A 53 -26.39 19.36 7.60
CA LEU A 53 -27.23 20.51 7.95
C LEU A 53 -27.40 21.48 6.76
N PHE A 54 -27.82 20.96 5.60
CA PHE A 54 -28.02 21.71 4.34
C PHE A 54 -26.77 22.37 3.72
N VAL A 55 -25.56 22.13 4.27
CA VAL A 55 -24.29 22.61 3.69
C VAL A 55 -23.54 21.45 3.04
N THR A 56 -23.30 21.55 1.73
CA THR A 56 -22.48 20.57 1.01
C THR A 56 -21.00 20.84 1.22
N ARG A 57 -20.32 19.95 1.93
CA ARG A 57 -18.86 19.94 2.01
C ARG A 57 -18.31 19.29 0.75
N LYS A 58 -17.44 20.00 0.03
CA LYS A 58 -16.73 19.47 -1.13
C LYS A 58 -15.74 18.36 -0.70
N ALA A 59 -15.44 17.42 -1.59
CA ALA A 59 -14.56 16.27 -1.31
C ALA A 59 -13.15 16.68 -0.86
N THR A 60 -12.50 16.07 0.12
CA THR A 60 -11.14 16.48 0.53
C THR A 60 -10.26 15.26 0.71
N MET A 61 -8.96 15.45 0.88
CA MET A 61 -8.07 14.38 1.34
C MET A 61 -7.73 14.58 2.82
N ARG A 62 -7.74 13.47 3.58
CA ARG A 62 -7.29 13.42 4.97
C ARG A 62 -5.89 12.80 5.01
N PRO A 63 -4.88 13.48 5.61
CA PRO A 63 -3.53 12.91 5.74
C PRO A 63 -3.52 11.57 6.47
N ALA A 64 -2.76 10.61 5.94
CA ALA A 64 -2.60 9.26 6.45
C ALA A 64 -1.12 8.81 6.56
N GLY A 65 -0.18 9.71 6.28
CA GLY A 65 1.27 9.45 6.37
C GLY A 65 1.96 9.67 5.03
N GLU A 66 3.09 9.00 4.84
CA GLU A 66 3.90 9.04 3.63
C GLU A 66 4.37 7.62 3.31
N ALA A 67 4.55 7.29 2.02
CA ALA A 67 4.95 5.96 1.60
C ALA A 67 5.78 5.97 0.31
N TRP A 68 6.70 5.02 0.20
CA TRP A 68 7.38 4.72 -1.05
C TRP A 68 6.60 3.69 -1.86
N ARG A 69 6.53 3.91 -3.18
CA ARG A 69 5.92 2.97 -4.11
C ARG A 69 6.93 1.89 -4.51
N LEU A 70 6.73 0.67 -4.03
CA LEU A 70 7.61 -0.47 -4.30
C LEU A 70 6.88 -1.52 -5.15
N GLY A 71 6.98 -1.36 -6.47
CA GLY A 71 6.34 -2.26 -7.43
C GLY A 71 4.82 -2.35 -7.25
N THR A 72 4.33 -3.40 -6.57
CA THR A 72 2.88 -3.64 -6.36
C THR A 72 2.37 -3.25 -4.97
N VAL A 73 3.25 -2.87 -4.06
CA VAL A 73 2.90 -2.42 -2.70
C VAL A 73 3.36 -0.99 -2.46
N LEU A 74 2.79 -0.36 -1.44
CA LEU A 74 3.31 0.85 -0.81
C LEU A 74 3.95 0.44 0.53
N LEU A 75 5.10 1.01 0.84
CA LEU A 75 5.77 0.87 2.12
C LEU A 75 5.74 2.23 2.83
N SER A 76 5.03 2.30 3.95
CA SER A 76 4.99 3.48 4.82
C SER A 76 6.37 3.77 5.40
N THR A 77 6.63 5.03 5.75
CA THR A 77 7.81 5.43 6.53
C THR A 77 7.90 4.72 7.88
N ASP A 78 6.77 4.28 8.43
CA ASP A 78 6.68 3.49 9.67
C ASP A 78 6.91 1.97 9.46
N GLY A 79 7.10 1.52 8.21
CA GLY A 79 7.33 0.12 7.86
C GLY A 79 6.06 -0.70 7.59
N ASP A 80 4.88 -0.08 7.58
CA ASP A 80 3.63 -0.74 7.24
C ASP A 80 3.45 -0.92 5.72
N LEU A 81 2.85 -2.05 5.34
CA LEU A 81 2.52 -2.34 3.94
C LEU A 81 1.06 -2.02 3.62
N SER A 82 0.84 -1.55 2.40
CA SER A 82 -0.49 -1.43 1.81
C SER A 82 -0.46 -1.77 0.32
N THR A 83 -1.61 -2.13 -0.24
CA THR A 83 -1.78 -2.17 -1.70
C THR A 83 -1.82 -0.76 -2.26
N HIS A 84 -1.71 -0.66 -3.58
CA HIS A 84 -1.98 0.60 -4.24
C HIS A 84 -3.49 0.83 -4.26
N GLY A 85 -3.92 2.04 -3.86
CA GLY A 85 -5.25 2.53 -4.20
C GLY A 85 -5.17 3.29 -5.51
N HIS A 86 -5.18 4.61 -5.40
CA HIS A 86 -5.11 5.55 -6.51
C HIS A 86 -3.99 6.57 -6.29
N THR A 87 -3.66 7.33 -7.34
CA THR A 87 -2.69 8.43 -7.25
C THR A 87 -3.21 9.66 -7.98
N THR A 88 -2.93 10.82 -7.41
CA THR A 88 -3.21 12.12 -8.02
C THR A 88 -2.05 13.07 -7.76
N ARG A 89 -2.05 14.20 -8.47
CA ARG A 89 -1.16 15.33 -8.18
C ARG A 89 -2.01 16.51 -7.75
N SER A 90 -1.72 17.06 -6.57
CA SER A 90 -2.43 18.23 -6.03
C SER A 90 -2.38 19.38 -7.02
N ALA A 91 -3.54 19.95 -7.34
CA ALA A 91 -3.63 21.06 -8.28
C ALA A 91 -4.93 21.86 -8.06
N GLU A 92 -4.91 23.13 -8.44
CA GLU A 92 -6.14 23.90 -8.52
C GLU A 92 -7.07 23.35 -9.59
N ARG A 93 -8.38 23.44 -9.33
CA ARG A 93 -9.38 23.20 -10.37
C ARG A 93 -9.32 24.36 -11.38
N GLY A 94 -8.70 24.12 -12.53
CA GLY A 94 -8.73 25.06 -13.66
C GLY A 94 -10.15 25.39 -14.13
N ARG A 95 -10.30 26.39 -15.02
CA ARG A 95 -11.62 26.81 -15.54
C ARG A 95 -12.38 25.63 -16.19
N PRO A 96 -13.70 25.50 -15.97
CA PRO A 96 -14.50 24.49 -16.65
C PRO A 96 -14.43 24.69 -18.15
N GLY A 97 -13.88 23.71 -18.86
CA GLY A 97 -14.01 23.58 -20.31
C GLY A 97 -14.82 22.32 -20.60
N TYR A 98 -15.57 22.30 -21.70
CA TYR A 98 -16.33 21.16 -22.24
C TYR A 98 -15.41 19.94 -22.47
N GLN A 99 -14.98 19.28 -21.40
CA GLN A 99 -14.13 18.10 -21.38
C GLN A 99 -14.94 16.89 -20.93
N SER A 100 -14.42 15.69 -21.19
CA SER A 100 -15.07 14.44 -20.77
C SER A 100 -15.21 14.34 -19.24
N THR A 101 -16.26 13.65 -18.78
CA THR A 101 -16.55 13.39 -17.35
C THR A 101 -15.32 12.87 -16.60
N SER A 102 -14.55 11.94 -17.19
CA SER A 102 -13.34 11.39 -16.57
C SER A 102 -12.25 12.44 -16.31
N ARG A 103 -12.10 13.45 -17.17
CA ARG A 103 -11.15 14.55 -16.92
C ARG A 103 -11.64 15.46 -15.81
N GLU A 104 -12.94 15.68 -15.74
CA GLU A 104 -13.54 16.48 -14.68
C GLU A 104 -13.38 15.81 -13.31
N GLU A 105 -13.63 14.51 -13.22
CA GLU A 105 -13.41 13.71 -12.01
C GLU A 105 -11.96 13.78 -11.53
N ARG A 106 -10.98 13.59 -12.43
CA ARG A 106 -9.56 13.71 -12.09
C ARG A 106 -9.18 15.10 -11.58
N ARG A 107 -9.76 16.16 -12.16
CA ARG A 107 -9.55 17.53 -11.69
C ARG A 107 -10.15 17.78 -10.31
N GLU A 108 -11.33 17.24 -10.04
CA GLU A 108 -11.94 17.35 -8.72
C GLU A 108 -11.12 16.60 -7.65
N ILE A 109 -10.58 15.42 -7.99
CA ILE A 109 -9.67 14.67 -7.11
C ILE A 109 -8.38 15.45 -6.83
N ALA A 110 -7.75 16.04 -7.86
CA ALA A 110 -6.57 16.90 -7.69
C ALA A 110 -6.87 18.12 -6.80
N ALA A 111 -8.05 18.72 -6.95
CA ALA A 111 -8.50 19.82 -6.11
C ALA A 111 -8.85 19.37 -4.68
N ALA A 112 -9.30 18.14 -4.49
CA ALA A 112 -9.53 17.54 -3.18
C ALA A 112 -8.22 17.37 -2.40
N ALA A 113 -7.13 16.97 -3.09
CA ALA A 113 -5.79 16.94 -2.51
C ALA A 113 -5.33 18.32 -2.05
N LEU A 114 -5.46 19.35 -2.90
CA LEU A 114 -5.12 20.73 -2.53
C LEU A 114 -5.93 21.21 -1.32
N ARG A 115 -7.25 20.94 -1.30
CA ARG A 115 -8.12 21.27 -0.16
C ARG A 115 -7.79 20.48 1.11
N GLY A 116 -7.15 19.32 0.97
CA GLY A 116 -6.58 18.54 2.08
C GLY A 116 -5.29 19.11 2.66
N GLY A 117 -4.76 20.20 2.09
CA GLY A 117 -3.54 20.87 2.58
C GLY A 117 -2.26 20.46 1.86
N TYR A 118 -2.33 19.60 0.84
CA TYR A 118 -1.15 19.23 0.06
C TYR A 118 -0.71 20.36 -0.88
N PRO A 119 0.56 20.76 -0.87
CA PRO A 119 1.08 21.78 -1.79
C PRO A 119 0.77 21.46 -3.25
N VAL A 120 0.66 22.52 -4.08
CA VAL A 120 0.47 22.34 -5.52
C VAL A 120 1.63 21.53 -6.09
N GLY A 121 1.30 20.52 -6.88
CA GLY A 121 2.28 19.63 -7.48
C GLY A 121 2.64 18.41 -6.63
N THR A 122 2.22 18.31 -5.36
CA THR A 122 2.50 17.12 -4.53
C THR A 122 1.80 15.88 -5.08
N THR A 123 2.55 14.79 -5.25
CA THR A 123 1.98 13.46 -5.54
C THR A 123 1.31 12.93 -4.27
N VAL A 124 0.06 12.50 -4.38
CA VAL A 124 -0.70 11.93 -3.26
C VAL A 124 -1.26 10.58 -3.67
N ASN A 125 -0.84 9.53 -2.96
CA ASN A 125 -1.46 8.22 -2.99
C ASN A 125 -2.69 8.25 -2.08
N TYR A 126 -3.80 7.68 -2.51
CA TYR A 126 -5.02 7.66 -1.70
C TYR A 126 -5.79 6.35 -1.83
N ASP A 127 -6.59 6.05 -0.81
CA ASP A 127 -7.40 4.83 -0.68
C ASP A 127 -6.56 3.55 -0.80
N ALA A 128 -5.33 3.59 -0.29
CA ALA A 128 -4.48 2.41 -0.14
C ALA A 128 -5.11 1.44 0.87
N VAL A 129 -5.07 0.14 0.58
CA VAL A 129 -5.64 -0.88 1.48
C VAL A 129 -4.53 -1.48 2.35
N PRO A 130 -4.63 -1.39 3.68
CA PRO A 130 -3.62 -1.97 4.57
C PRO A 130 -3.41 -3.46 4.34
N LEU A 131 -2.15 -3.89 4.40
CA LEU A 131 -1.73 -5.29 4.32
C LEU A 131 -1.08 -5.70 5.65
N PRO A 132 -1.88 -5.88 6.72
CA PRO A 132 -1.34 -6.11 8.04
C PRO A 132 -0.60 -7.45 8.11
N LEU A 133 0.70 -7.39 8.44
CA LEU A 133 1.53 -8.57 8.69
C LEU A 133 1.10 -9.23 10.00
N THR A 134 0.03 -10.02 9.95
CA THR A 134 -0.59 -10.70 11.10
C THR A 134 -0.90 -12.16 10.76
N ALA A 135 -1.32 -12.95 11.73
CA ALA A 135 -1.66 -14.36 11.52
C ALA A 135 -2.77 -14.56 10.45
N ALA A 136 -3.63 -13.56 10.24
CA ALA A 136 -4.70 -13.58 9.24
C ALA A 136 -4.19 -13.68 7.77
N ILE A 137 -2.89 -13.50 7.53
CA ILE A 137 -2.26 -13.72 6.22
C ILE A 137 -2.22 -15.22 5.84
N ALA A 138 -2.22 -16.11 6.83
CA ALA A 138 -2.23 -17.55 6.59
C ALA A 138 -3.65 -18.12 6.38
N GLU A 139 -4.68 -17.31 6.64
CA GLU A 139 -6.06 -17.74 6.48
C GLU A 139 -6.43 -17.86 5.00
N PRO A 140 -7.14 -18.94 4.59
CA PRO A 140 -7.68 -19.05 3.25
C PRO A 140 -8.61 -17.87 2.94
N ARG A 141 -8.50 -17.33 1.73
CA ARG A 141 -9.36 -16.26 1.23
C ARG A 141 -10.01 -16.68 -0.07
N SER A 142 -11.19 -16.12 -0.36
CA SER A 142 -11.80 -16.26 -1.68
C SER A 142 -10.91 -15.61 -2.74
N PRO A 143 -10.93 -16.09 -4.00
CA PRO A 143 -10.14 -15.51 -5.09
C PRO A 143 -10.33 -14.00 -5.28
N GLU A 144 -11.54 -13.50 -5.03
CA GLU A 144 -11.90 -12.07 -5.09
C GLU A 144 -11.29 -11.21 -3.97
N ASP A 145 -10.92 -11.84 -2.84
CA ASP A 145 -10.34 -11.18 -1.65
C ASP A 145 -8.85 -11.53 -1.46
N GLU A 146 -8.23 -12.15 -2.46
CA GLU A 146 -6.82 -12.53 -2.41
C GLU A 146 -5.92 -11.31 -2.25
N LEU A 147 -5.15 -11.29 -1.17
CA LEU A 147 -4.12 -10.29 -0.94
C LEU A 147 -2.89 -10.59 -1.82
N PRO A 148 -2.12 -9.57 -2.22
CA PRO A 148 -0.86 -9.78 -2.93
C PRO A 148 0.18 -10.51 -2.06
N ILE A 149 -0.05 -10.65 -0.75
CA ILE A 149 0.83 -11.38 0.17
C ILE A 149 0.14 -12.62 0.73
N GLY A 150 0.93 -13.60 1.16
CA GLY A 150 0.44 -14.83 1.77
C GLY A 150 1.55 -15.60 2.48
N TYR A 151 1.16 -16.55 3.34
CA TYR A 151 2.11 -17.46 4.00
C TYR A 151 2.20 -18.79 3.24
N ARG A 152 3.44 -19.18 2.88
CA ARG A 152 3.71 -20.47 2.23
C ARG A 152 5.16 -20.88 2.45
N ASP A 153 5.38 -22.17 2.71
CA ASP A 153 6.72 -22.78 2.88
C ASP A 153 7.59 -22.05 3.93
N GLY A 154 6.98 -21.63 5.05
CA GLY A 154 7.70 -20.95 6.14
C GLY A 154 8.05 -19.48 5.88
N GLU A 155 7.50 -18.87 4.82
CA GLU A 155 7.80 -17.50 4.42
C GLU A 155 6.55 -16.70 4.10
N ILE A 156 6.62 -15.38 4.33
CA ILE A 156 5.67 -14.44 3.75
C ILE A 156 6.14 -14.15 2.32
N ARG A 157 5.29 -14.48 1.36
CA ARG A 157 5.57 -14.33 -0.07
C ARG A 157 4.67 -13.29 -0.69
N ILE A 158 5.11 -12.72 -1.81
CA ILE A 158 4.41 -11.69 -2.55
C ILE A 158 4.17 -12.12 -4.00
N ARG A 159 2.90 -12.03 -4.42
CA ARG A 159 2.44 -12.27 -5.78
C ARG A 159 2.67 -11.01 -6.62
N TRP A 160 3.08 -11.21 -7.86
CA TRP A 160 3.30 -10.10 -8.81
C TRP A 160 1.99 -9.55 -9.41
N ARG A 161 0.89 -10.32 -9.33
CA ARG A 161 -0.47 -9.91 -9.72
C ARG A 161 -1.52 -10.68 -8.94
N ALA A 162 -2.74 -10.16 -8.87
CA ALA A 162 -3.90 -10.85 -8.30
C ALA A 162 -4.15 -12.19 -9.03
N GLY A 163 -4.54 -13.23 -8.27
CA GLY A 163 -4.82 -14.57 -8.79
C GLY A 163 -3.60 -15.38 -9.23
N ALA A 164 -2.37 -14.86 -9.09
CA ALA A 164 -1.17 -15.67 -9.30
C ALA A 164 -0.99 -16.65 -8.12
N PRO A 165 -0.57 -17.92 -8.37
CA PRO A 165 -0.27 -18.85 -7.30
C PRO A 165 0.78 -18.28 -6.34
N LEU A 166 0.61 -18.55 -5.05
CA LEU A 166 1.62 -18.22 -4.04
C LEU A 166 2.80 -19.19 -4.09
N GLU A 167 2.58 -20.39 -4.63
CA GLU A 167 3.63 -21.35 -4.94
C GLU A 167 4.56 -20.76 -6.01
N GLY A 168 5.86 -20.74 -5.70
CA GLY A 168 6.86 -20.08 -6.56
C GLY A 168 6.86 -18.55 -6.49
N ALA A 169 5.96 -17.92 -5.73
CA ALA A 169 6.01 -16.48 -5.49
C ALA A 169 7.27 -16.10 -4.70
N GLN A 170 7.80 -14.91 -4.96
CA GLN A 170 9.05 -14.44 -4.35
C GLN A 170 8.84 -14.18 -2.84
N PRO A 171 9.82 -14.49 -1.98
CA PRO A 171 9.79 -14.09 -0.58
C PRO A 171 9.73 -12.56 -0.46
N LEU A 172 8.87 -12.04 0.41
CA LEU A 172 8.66 -10.59 0.57
C LEU A 172 9.97 -9.85 0.86
N ALA A 173 10.82 -10.41 1.72
CA ALA A 173 12.11 -9.83 2.05
C ALA A 173 13.04 -9.72 0.82
N ALA A 174 13.03 -10.71 -0.06
CA ALA A 174 13.81 -10.67 -1.31
C ALA A 174 13.26 -9.63 -2.28
N TYR A 175 11.94 -9.58 -2.43
CA TYR A 175 11.25 -8.59 -3.26
C TYR A 175 11.55 -7.15 -2.80
N LEU A 176 11.45 -6.86 -1.50
CA LEU A 176 11.73 -5.53 -0.97
C LEU A 176 13.18 -5.12 -1.20
N ARG A 177 14.16 -6.01 -0.96
CA ARG A 177 15.58 -5.73 -1.23
C ARG A 177 15.82 -5.38 -2.70
N GLU A 178 15.20 -6.11 -3.62
CA GLU A 178 15.29 -5.84 -5.06
C GLU A 178 14.70 -4.47 -5.40
N ARG A 179 13.49 -4.16 -4.91
CA ARG A 179 12.82 -2.87 -5.18
C ARG A 179 13.56 -1.68 -4.58
N VAL A 180 14.08 -1.83 -3.37
CA VAL A 180 14.94 -0.82 -2.75
C VAL A 180 16.21 -0.63 -3.60
N GLY A 181 16.86 -1.72 -3.99
CA GLY A 181 18.05 -1.68 -4.85
C GLY A 181 17.84 -0.87 -6.12
N LEU A 182 16.73 -1.11 -6.83
CA LEU A 182 16.39 -0.38 -8.06
C LEU A 182 16.16 1.13 -7.85
N LEU A 183 15.65 1.55 -6.69
CA LEU A 183 15.44 2.96 -6.38
C LEU A 183 16.71 3.65 -5.89
N THR A 184 17.56 2.94 -5.14
CA THR A 184 18.80 3.50 -4.60
C THR A 184 19.96 3.46 -5.60
N ASP A 185 19.93 2.51 -6.54
CA ASP A 185 20.93 2.36 -7.60
C ASP A 185 20.25 1.99 -8.93
N PRO A 186 19.84 2.99 -9.72
CA PRO A 186 19.11 2.78 -10.98
C PRO A 186 19.91 2.00 -12.04
N THR A 187 21.24 1.89 -11.90
CA THR A 187 22.09 1.25 -12.92
C THR A 187 21.94 -0.28 -12.95
N HIS A 188 21.35 -0.88 -11.92
CA HIS A 188 21.13 -2.33 -11.84
C HIS A 188 19.92 -2.85 -12.65
N GLY A 189 19.09 -1.96 -13.23
CA GLY A 189 17.88 -2.35 -13.97
C GLY A 189 18.04 -2.52 -15.50
N ALA A 190 19.19 -2.15 -16.05
CA ALA A 190 19.46 -2.16 -17.49
C ALA A 190 20.51 -3.21 -17.86
N GLY A 191 20.26 -4.48 -17.54
CA GLY A 191 21.16 -5.55 -17.95
C GLY A 191 20.94 -6.88 -17.24
N SER A 192 19.91 -7.60 -17.66
CA SER A 192 19.84 -9.07 -17.57
C SER A 192 18.84 -9.61 -18.58
#